data_AF-A0AA37HV40-F1
#
_entry.id   AF-A0AA37HV40-F1
#
_cell.length_a   1.000
_cell.length_b   1.000
_cell.length_c   1.000
_cell.angle_alpha   90.00
_cell.angle_beta   90.00
_cell.angle_gamma   90.00
#
_symmetry.space_group_name_H-M   'P 1'
#
loop_
_entity.id
_entity.type
_entity.pdbx_description
1 polymer ?
#
loop_
_entity_poly.entity_id
_entity_poly.type
_entity_poly.pdbx_seq_one_letter_code
_entity_poly.pdbx_strand_id
1 'polypeptide(L)'
;MSGTAKKTDPKLWEKVKKDVTKSSKGGKPGQWSARKAQMATAEYKKEGGGYSGKKADDNHLKQWTDEEWGTKSGKESGKTGERYLPKKAREKLSDDEYKRSTAKKRADSAKGKQFSKQPKDVAEKAASARKTGKSGSKSGSKSETTKAELMKKAKAQNIAGRSKMSKAELDRAVHA
;
A
#
# COMPACT_ATOMS: atom_id res chain seq x y z
N MET A 1 14.17 -17.73 -10.30
CA MET A 1 12.90 -17.85 -9.58
C MET A 1 13.12 -17.34 -8.17
N SER A 2 12.52 -16.20 -7.80
CA SER A 2 12.69 -15.61 -6.47
C SER A 2 12.18 -16.55 -5.38
N GLY A 3 13.02 -16.79 -4.38
CA GLY A 3 12.68 -17.65 -3.25
C GLY A 3 11.54 -17.04 -2.46
N THR A 4 10.33 -17.60 -2.60
CA THR A 4 9.23 -17.25 -1.70
C THR A 4 9.51 -17.87 -0.34
N ALA A 5 9.33 -17.10 0.74
CA ALA A 5 9.51 -17.61 2.09
C ALA A 5 8.60 -18.83 2.31
N LYS A 6 9.19 -19.96 2.71
CA LYS A 6 8.47 -21.22 2.96
C LYS A 6 7.95 -21.20 4.39
N LYS A 7 6.76 -21.74 4.61
CA LYS A 7 6.24 -21.94 5.98
C LYS A 7 7.00 -23.09 6.62
N THR A 8 7.48 -22.90 7.85
CA THR A 8 8.20 -23.94 8.60
C THR A 8 7.29 -25.09 9.00
N ASP A 9 5.99 -24.83 9.21
CA ASP A 9 4.99 -25.86 9.48
C ASP A 9 3.77 -25.70 8.56
N PRO A 10 3.75 -26.44 7.42
CA PRO A 10 2.61 -26.42 6.50
C PRO A 10 1.32 -26.99 7.09
N LYS A 11 1.40 -27.97 8.02
CA LYS A 11 0.22 -28.62 8.61
C LYS A 11 -0.48 -27.67 9.56
N LEU A 12 0.29 -26.98 10.40
CA LEU A 12 -0.21 -25.91 11.27
C LEU A 12 -0.85 -24.79 10.44
N TRP A 13 -0.20 -24.38 9.35
CA TRP A 13 -0.75 -23.36 8.45
C TRP A 13 -2.12 -23.75 7.89
N GLU A 14 -2.30 -24.98 7.41
CA GLU A 14 -3.60 -25.42 6.86
C GLU A 14 -4.68 -25.51 7.95
N LYS A 15 -4.32 -25.92 9.17
CA LYS A 15 -5.25 -25.90 10.33
C LYS A 15 -5.71 -24.47 10.62
N VAL A 16 -4.78 -23.55 10.84
CA VAL A 16 -5.08 -22.13 11.12
C VAL A 16 -5.91 -21.51 10.00
N LYS A 17 -5.54 -21.78 8.73
CA LYS A 17 -6.27 -21.29 7.57
C LYS A 17 -7.71 -21.79 7.57
N LYS A 18 -7.95 -23.08 7.85
CA LYS A 18 -9.29 -23.68 7.92
C LYS A 18 -10.12 -23.03 9.04
N ASP A 19 -9.54 -22.86 10.21
CA ASP A 19 -10.24 -22.30 11.38
C ASP A 19 -10.60 -20.82 11.18
N VAL A 20 -9.65 -20.02 10.68
CA VAL A 20 -9.90 -18.61 10.34
C VAL A 20 -10.90 -18.47 9.19
N THR A 21 -10.89 -19.38 8.21
CA THR A 21 -11.86 -19.37 7.11
C THR A 21 -13.28 -19.63 7.62
N LYS A 22 -13.45 -20.58 8.54
CA LYS A 22 -14.76 -20.88 9.17
C LYS A 22 -15.28 -19.76 10.07
N SER A 23 -14.38 -18.98 10.67
CA SER A 23 -14.75 -17.88 11.55
C SER A 23 -15.59 -16.80 10.84
N SER A 24 -16.49 -16.16 11.59
CA SER A 24 -17.20 -14.93 11.20
C SER A 24 -16.33 -13.67 11.29
N LYS A 25 -15.11 -13.78 11.84
CA LYS A 25 -14.17 -12.66 11.93
C LYS A 25 -13.52 -12.41 10.57
N GLY A 26 -13.41 -11.14 10.18
CA GLY A 26 -12.70 -10.73 8.96
C GLY A 26 -13.43 -11.04 7.65
N GLY A 27 -14.72 -11.35 7.67
CA GLY A 27 -15.54 -11.60 6.48
C GLY A 27 -16.59 -12.66 6.75
N LYS A 28 -17.39 -13.01 5.73
CA LYS A 28 -18.40 -14.07 5.86
C LYS A 28 -17.75 -15.42 6.23
N PRO A 29 -18.37 -16.20 7.13
CA PRO A 29 -17.95 -17.59 7.40
C PRO A 29 -17.78 -18.40 6.12
N GLY A 30 -16.74 -19.24 6.06
CA GLY A 30 -16.42 -20.08 4.91
C GLY A 30 -15.68 -19.38 3.76
N GLN A 31 -15.58 -18.05 3.75
CA GLN A 31 -14.87 -17.31 2.71
C GLN A 31 -13.46 -16.93 3.11
N TRP A 32 -12.55 -16.92 2.13
CA TRP A 32 -11.20 -16.39 2.28
C TRP A 32 -11.15 -14.90 1.91
N SER A 33 -10.61 -14.07 2.80
CA SER A 33 -10.50 -12.62 2.61
C SER A 33 -9.10 -12.13 2.98
N ALA A 34 -8.74 -10.91 2.54
CA ALA A 34 -7.47 -10.30 2.93
C ALA A 34 -7.33 -10.13 4.45
N ARG A 35 -8.42 -9.78 5.15
CA ARG A 35 -8.40 -9.64 6.62
C ARG A 35 -8.22 -10.99 7.31
N LYS A 36 -8.85 -12.04 6.78
CA LYS A 36 -8.63 -13.42 7.25
C LYS A 36 -7.20 -13.88 7.00
N ALA A 37 -6.59 -13.56 5.86
CA ALA A 37 -5.19 -13.85 5.61
C ALA A 37 -4.24 -13.19 6.63
N GLN A 38 -4.52 -11.93 7.01
CA GLN A 38 -3.77 -11.24 8.07
C GLN A 38 -3.91 -11.95 9.43
N MET A 39 -5.13 -12.33 9.81
CA MET A 39 -5.38 -13.03 11.07
C MET A 39 -4.75 -14.43 11.09
N ALA A 40 -4.89 -15.20 10.00
CA ALA A 40 -4.25 -16.50 9.87
C ALA A 40 -2.72 -16.39 9.97
N THR A 41 -2.12 -15.33 9.42
CA THR A 41 -0.68 -15.08 9.57
C THR A 41 -0.30 -14.77 11.02
N ALA A 42 -1.13 -14.00 11.74
CA ALA A 42 -0.90 -13.68 13.14
C ALA A 42 -1.04 -14.91 14.04
N GLU A 43 -2.12 -15.69 13.85
CA GLU A 43 -2.37 -16.90 14.64
C GLU A 43 -1.33 -17.99 14.33
N TYR A 44 -0.97 -18.18 13.05
CA TYR A 44 0.10 -19.10 12.67
C TYR A 44 1.41 -18.77 13.39
N LYS A 45 1.79 -17.49 13.48
CA LYS A 45 2.99 -17.08 14.23
C LYS A 45 2.84 -17.28 15.74
N LYS A 46 1.64 -17.05 16.28
CA LYS A 46 1.35 -17.23 17.70
C LYS A 46 1.39 -18.71 18.11
N GLU A 47 0.94 -19.61 17.24
CA GLU A 47 1.02 -21.07 17.44
C GLU A 47 2.43 -21.63 17.12
N GLY A 48 3.45 -20.79 16.97
CA GLY A 48 4.85 -21.21 16.76
C GLY A 48 5.26 -21.39 15.30
N GLY A 49 4.35 -21.11 14.36
CA GLY A 49 4.62 -21.14 12.93
C GLY A 49 5.59 -20.06 12.46
N GLY A 50 6.65 -20.48 11.80
CA GLY A 50 7.70 -19.62 11.25
C GLY A 50 7.71 -19.58 9.73
N TYR A 51 8.61 -18.76 9.20
CA TYR A 51 8.93 -18.68 7.77
C TYR A 51 10.43 -18.88 7.58
N SER A 52 10.82 -19.78 6.68
CA SER A 52 12.21 -20.05 6.32
C SER A 52 12.51 -19.56 4.90
N GLY A 53 13.77 -19.18 4.68
CA GLY A 53 14.27 -18.68 3.40
C GLY A 53 14.49 -17.16 3.38
N LYS A 54 15.40 -16.73 2.51
CA LYS A 54 15.66 -15.31 2.27
C LYS A 54 14.42 -14.68 1.61
N LYS A 55 13.99 -13.53 2.10
CA LYS A 55 13.04 -12.69 1.36
C LYS A 55 13.75 -12.26 0.09
N ALA A 56 13.14 -12.55 -1.05
CA ALA A 56 13.69 -12.10 -2.31
C ALA A 56 13.61 -10.57 -2.41
N ASP A 57 14.64 -9.97 -3.01
CA ASP A 57 14.75 -8.51 -3.18
C ASP A 57 13.73 -7.98 -4.20
N ASP A 58 13.20 -8.84 -5.09
CA ASP A 58 12.17 -8.56 -6.09
C ASP A 58 10.72 -8.58 -5.52
N ASN A 59 10.54 -7.97 -4.35
CA ASN A 59 9.24 -7.93 -3.70
C ASN A 59 8.32 -6.85 -4.30
N HIS A 60 7.27 -7.27 -5.02
CA HIS A 60 6.26 -6.34 -5.58
C HIS A 60 5.60 -5.43 -4.52
N LEU A 61 5.49 -5.87 -3.26
CA LEU A 61 4.96 -5.04 -2.17
C LEU A 61 5.92 -3.90 -1.81
N LYS A 62 7.23 -4.14 -1.94
CA LYS A 62 8.24 -3.10 -1.76
C LYS A 62 8.07 -2.05 -2.85
N GLN A 63 7.99 -2.47 -4.11
CA GLN A 63 7.73 -1.56 -5.23
C GLN A 63 6.45 -0.76 -5.02
N TRP A 64 5.36 -1.42 -4.58
CA TRP A 64 4.09 -0.76 -4.29
C TRP A 64 4.20 0.26 -3.14
N THR A 65 5.01 -0.03 -2.11
CA THR A 65 5.26 0.90 -1.01
C THR A 65 6.08 2.11 -1.48
N ASP A 66 7.08 1.87 -2.32
CA ASP A 66 7.98 2.88 -2.88
C ASP A 66 7.27 3.82 -3.87
N GLU A 67 6.09 3.44 -4.38
CA GLU A 67 5.26 4.27 -5.26
C GLU A 67 4.56 5.46 -4.54
N GLU A 68 4.66 5.55 -3.21
CA GLU A 68 4.14 6.66 -2.39
C GLU A 68 2.69 7.03 -2.71
N TRP A 69 1.78 6.06 -2.55
CA TRP A 69 0.36 6.23 -2.87
C TRP A 69 -0.33 7.26 -1.98
N GLY A 70 -1.11 8.17 -2.59
CA GLY A 70 -1.79 9.24 -1.89
C GLY A 70 -2.80 10.01 -2.75
N THR A 71 -3.37 11.06 -2.18
CA THR A 71 -4.18 12.08 -2.87
C THR A 71 -3.34 13.33 -3.13
N LYS A 72 -3.81 14.22 -4.00
CA LYS A 72 -3.12 15.50 -4.26
C LYS A 72 -3.09 16.39 -3.01
N SER A 73 -4.18 16.43 -2.24
CA SER A 73 -4.26 17.21 -1.00
C SER A 73 -3.56 16.58 0.21
N GLY A 74 -3.19 15.29 0.15
CA GLY A 74 -2.72 14.52 1.30
C GLY A 74 -3.82 14.06 2.27
N LYS A 75 -5.07 14.49 2.07
CA LYS A 75 -6.23 14.08 2.87
C LYS A 75 -6.77 12.71 2.43
N GLU A 76 -7.52 12.07 3.32
CA GLU A 76 -8.09 10.75 3.05
C GLU A 76 -9.04 10.76 1.86
N SER A 77 -8.73 9.91 0.88
CA SER A 77 -9.49 9.72 -0.35
C SER A 77 -10.96 9.35 -0.13
N GLY A 78 -11.26 8.68 0.99
CA GLY A 78 -12.63 8.34 1.40
C GLY A 78 -13.43 9.56 1.87
N LYS A 79 -12.78 10.55 2.50
CA LYS A 79 -13.41 11.79 2.97
C LYS A 79 -13.56 12.81 1.85
N THR A 80 -12.50 13.00 1.04
CA THR A 80 -12.48 14.04 0.01
C THR A 80 -13.05 13.59 -1.33
N GLY A 81 -13.18 12.28 -1.54
CA GLY A 81 -13.51 11.71 -2.85
C GLY A 81 -12.39 11.85 -3.88
N GLU A 82 -11.22 12.39 -3.52
CA GLU A 82 -10.07 12.54 -4.42
C GLU A 82 -9.56 11.19 -4.92
N ARG A 83 -8.96 11.17 -6.12
CA ARG A 83 -8.37 9.95 -6.64
C ARG A 83 -7.09 9.58 -5.85
N TYR A 84 -7.04 8.34 -5.38
CA TYR A 84 -5.87 7.75 -4.73
C TYR A 84 -4.96 7.14 -5.79
N LEU A 85 -3.76 7.71 -5.96
CA LEU A 85 -2.83 7.39 -7.04
C LEU A 85 -1.38 7.37 -6.53
N PRO A 86 -0.46 6.64 -7.20
CA PRO A 86 0.98 6.77 -6.96
C PRO A 86 1.48 8.20 -7.11
N LYS A 87 2.53 8.58 -6.38
CA LYS A 87 3.14 9.93 -6.45
C LYS A 87 3.52 10.30 -7.89
N LYS A 88 4.28 9.44 -8.58
CA LYS A 88 4.69 9.66 -9.98
C LYS A 88 3.52 9.85 -10.95
N ALA A 89 2.43 9.12 -10.73
CA ALA A 89 1.23 9.28 -11.55
C ALA A 89 0.56 10.63 -11.30
N ARG A 90 0.46 11.06 -10.03
CA ARG A 90 -0.10 12.38 -9.68
C ARG A 90 0.70 13.53 -10.27
N GLU A 91 2.02 13.44 -10.27
CA GLU A 91 2.91 14.48 -10.82
C GLU A 91 2.85 14.53 -12.36
N LYS A 92 2.60 13.41 -13.03
CA LYS A 92 2.46 13.36 -14.49
C LYS A 92 1.10 13.87 -14.99
N LEU A 93 0.06 13.83 -14.16
CA LEU A 93 -1.26 14.33 -14.52
C LEU A 93 -1.31 15.85 -14.40
N SER A 94 -1.96 16.50 -15.34
CA SER A 94 -2.31 17.91 -15.20
C SER A 94 -3.38 18.09 -14.13
N ASP A 95 -3.52 19.33 -13.67
CA ASP A 95 -4.53 19.70 -12.68
C ASP A 95 -5.94 19.37 -13.16
N ASP A 96 -6.24 19.64 -14.44
CA ASP A 96 -7.55 19.38 -15.01
C ASP A 96 -7.82 17.90 -15.22
N GLU A 97 -6.80 17.13 -15.62
CA GLU A 97 -6.88 15.66 -15.69
C GLU A 97 -7.18 15.06 -14.31
N TYR A 98 -6.45 15.50 -13.26
CA TYR A 98 -6.69 15.04 -11.90
C TYR A 98 -8.07 15.44 -11.37
N LYS A 99 -8.49 16.69 -11.63
CA LYS A 99 -9.83 17.20 -11.28
C LYS A 99 -10.94 16.40 -11.94
N ARG A 100 -10.89 16.20 -13.26
CA ARG A 100 -11.88 15.42 -14.02
C ARG A 100 -11.95 13.96 -13.55
N SER A 101 -10.78 13.38 -13.32
CA SER A 101 -10.63 12.04 -12.76
C SER A 101 -11.29 11.94 -11.37
N THR A 102 -11.02 12.90 -10.48
CA THR A 102 -11.64 13.00 -9.16
C THR A 102 -13.15 13.25 -9.22
N ALA A 103 -13.62 14.13 -10.10
CA ALA A 103 -15.04 14.42 -10.29
C ALA A 103 -15.80 13.16 -10.73
N LYS A 104 -15.24 12.37 -11.65
CA LYS A 104 -15.80 11.07 -12.04
C LYS A 104 -15.92 10.12 -10.84
N LYS A 105 -14.89 10.06 -9.98
CA LYS A 105 -14.93 9.25 -8.76
C LYS A 105 -16.06 9.70 -7.83
N ARG A 106 -16.15 11.01 -7.54
CA ARG A 106 -17.20 11.58 -6.70
C ARG A 106 -18.60 11.28 -7.25
N ALA A 107 -18.80 11.44 -8.55
CA ALA A 107 -20.08 11.15 -9.20
C ALA A 107 -20.47 9.66 -9.12
N ASP A 108 -19.52 8.74 -9.30
CA ASP A 108 -19.79 7.31 -9.16
C ASP A 108 -20.05 6.92 -7.69
N SER A 109 -19.29 7.47 -6.75
CA SER A 109 -19.49 7.25 -5.31
C SER A 109 -20.84 7.78 -4.83
N ALA A 110 -21.27 8.95 -5.32
CA ALA A 110 -22.61 9.49 -5.03
C ALA A 110 -23.73 8.58 -5.54
N LYS A 111 -23.48 7.80 -6.61
CA LYS A 111 -24.39 6.77 -7.13
C LYS A 111 -24.28 5.43 -6.39
N GLY A 112 -23.60 5.38 -5.25
CA GLY A 112 -23.42 4.16 -4.45
C GLY A 112 -22.49 3.12 -5.08
N LYS A 113 -21.74 3.48 -6.14
CA LYS A 113 -20.84 2.52 -6.79
C LYS A 113 -19.60 2.28 -5.93
N GLN A 114 -19.34 1.02 -5.60
CA GLN A 114 -18.12 0.60 -4.90
C GLN A 114 -16.84 0.94 -5.67
N PHE A 115 -16.90 0.92 -7.01
CA PHE A 115 -15.75 1.19 -7.89
C PHE A 115 -16.07 2.26 -8.93
N SER A 116 -15.11 3.13 -9.19
CA SER A 116 -15.16 4.15 -10.25
C SER A 116 -14.02 3.95 -11.23
N LYS A 117 -14.35 3.70 -12.51
CA LYS A 117 -13.36 3.61 -13.57
C LYS A 117 -12.78 5.01 -13.87
N GLN A 118 -11.47 5.08 -13.97
CA GLN A 118 -10.78 6.30 -14.40
C GLN A 118 -11.03 6.55 -15.88
N PRO A 119 -11.24 7.81 -16.32
CA PRO A 119 -11.31 8.12 -17.74
C PRO A 119 -10.10 7.54 -18.47
N LYS A 120 -10.35 6.95 -19.65
CA LYS A 120 -9.41 6.06 -20.33
C LYS A 120 -8.05 6.72 -20.58
N ASP A 121 -8.06 7.94 -21.11
CA ASP A 121 -6.89 8.77 -21.37
C ASP A 121 -6.05 9.04 -20.10
N VAL A 122 -6.72 9.41 -19.00
CA VAL A 122 -6.06 9.66 -17.72
C VAL A 122 -5.57 8.36 -17.10
N ALA A 123 -6.27 7.24 -17.30
CA ALA A 123 -5.84 5.92 -16.82
C ALA A 123 -4.57 5.45 -17.54
N GLU A 124 -4.51 5.62 -18.87
CA GLU A 124 -3.35 5.30 -19.69
C GLU A 124 -2.14 6.17 -19.31
N LYS A 125 -2.34 7.48 -19.15
CA LYS A 125 -1.29 8.40 -18.71
C LYS A 125 -0.76 8.05 -17.32
N ALA A 126 -1.64 7.79 -16.36
CA ALA A 126 -1.24 7.36 -15.01
C ALA A 126 -0.52 5.99 -15.01
N ALA A 127 -0.97 5.04 -15.84
CA ALA A 127 -0.31 3.74 -15.98
C ALA A 127 1.08 3.86 -16.60
N SER A 128 1.25 4.72 -17.61
CA SER A 128 2.55 4.99 -18.24
C SER A 128 3.58 5.53 -17.24
N ALA A 129 3.14 6.31 -16.23
CA ALA A 129 4.00 6.86 -15.19
C ALA A 129 4.58 5.79 -14.24
N ARG A 130 3.96 4.61 -14.16
CA ARG A 130 4.43 3.49 -13.33
C ARG A 130 5.41 2.58 -14.07
N LYS A 131 5.24 2.41 -15.39
CA LYS A 131 6.08 1.51 -16.21
C LYS A 131 7.54 1.93 -16.32
N THR A 132 7.86 3.20 -16.10
CA THR A 132 9.24 3.72 -16.09
C THR A 132 10.06 3.30 -14.87
N GLY A 133 9.49 2.52 -13.93
CA GLY A 133 10.21 1.96 -12.78
C GLY A 133 11.05 0.71 -13.06
N LYS A 134 11.05 0.16 -14.29
CA LYS A 134 11.87 -0.99 -14.68
C LYS A 134 13.28 -0.55 -15.09
N SER A 135 13.99 0.11 -14.17
CA SER A 135 15.43 0.25 -14.19
C SER A 135 15.84 0.71 -12.79
N GLY A 136 16.65 -0.10 -12.11
CA GLY A 136 17.45 0.41 -11.01
C GLY A 136 18.37 1.47 -11.59
N SER A 137 17.98 2.75 -11.48
CA SER A 137 18.87 3.83 -11.85
C SER A 137 18.56 5.07 -11.03
N LYS A 138 19.60 5.48 -10.30
CA LYS A 138 19.84 6.85 -9.87
C LYS A 138 19.41 7.81 -10.96
N SER A 139 18.42 8.66 -10.71
CA SER A 139 18.24 9.86 -11.49
C SER A 139 17.76 10.98 -10.58
N GLY A 140 18.54 12.06 -10.59
CA GLY A 140 18.45 13.18 -9.67
C GLY A 140 17.17 13.95 -9.86
N SER A 141 16.45 14.12 -8.76
CA SER A 141 15.59 15.25 -8.50
C SER A 141 15.76 15.56 -7.01
N LYS A 142 15.82 16.85 -6.67
CA LYS A 142 16.22 17.39 -5.36
C LYS A 142 15.76 16.51 -4.19
N SER A 143 16.71 16.21 -3.32
CA SER A 143 16.62 15.44 -2.07
C SER A 143 15.33 15.70 -1.28
N GLU A 144 14.27 14.93 -1.56
CA GLU A 144 13.18 14.72 -0.61
C GLU A 144 13.31 13.32 -0.01
N THR A 145 13.56 13.26 1.29
CA THR A 145 13.66 12.01 2.05
C THR A 145 12.41 11.13 1.82
N THR A 146 12.57 9.85 1.48
CA THR A 146 11.43 8.94 1.30
C THR A 146 10.71 8.71 2.64
N LYS A 147 9.42 8.36 2.62
CA LYS A 147 8.70 8.01 3.86
C LYS A 147 9.41 6.87 4.63
N ALA A 148 10.00 5.91 3.93
CA ALA A 148 10.75 4.82 4.55
C ALA A 148 12.02 5.31 5.27
N GLU A 149 12.78 6.22 4.66
CA GLU A 149 13.95 6.83 5.28
C GLU A 149 13.57 7.72 6.48
N LEU A 150 12.48 8.49 6.37
CA LEU A 150 11.94 9.25 7.50
C LEU A 150 11.49 8.34 8.65
N MET A 151 10.85 7.20 8.36
CA MET A 151 10.49 6.20 9.37
C MET A 151 11.71 5.60 10.06
N LYS A 152 12.81 5.37 9.33
CA LYS A 152 14.08 4.89 9.91
C LYS A 152 14.69 5.94 10.85
N LYS A 153 14.76 7.20 10.41
CA LYS A 153 15.25 8.32 11.24
C LYS A 153 14.39 8.51 12.49
N ALA A 154 13.07 8.53 12.33
CA ALA A 154 12.11 8.63 13.44
C ALA A 154 12.23 7.45 14.42
N LYS A 155 12.56 6.24 13.93
CA LYS A 155 12.85 5.09 14.79
C LYS A 155 14.16 5.29 15.56
N ALA A 156 15.21 5.77 14.91
CA ALA A 156 16.51 6.04 15.55
C ALA A 156 16.40 7.12 16.63
N GLN A 157 15.56 8.14 16.41
CA GLN A 157 15.25 9.20 17.37
C GLN A 157 14.16 8.81 18.39
N ASN A 158 13.69 7.55 18.41
CA ASN A 158 12.64 7.05 19.30
C ASN A 158 11.33 7.86 19.29
N ILE A 159 10.97 8.48 18.16
CA ILE A 159 9.73 9.26 18.03
C ILE A 159 8.52 8.34 18.27
N ALA A 160 7.73 8.69 19.28
CA ALA A 160 6.50 8.00 19.63
C ALA A 160 5.42 8.26 18.57
N GLY A 161 4.56 7.27 18.31
CA GLY A 161 3.48 7.43 17.34
C GLY A 161 3.92 7.52 15.86
N ARG A 162 5.22 7.40 15.55
CA ARG A 162 5.79 7.43 14.19
C ARG A 162 5.03 6.56 13.17
N SER A 163 4.50 5.40 13.60
CA SER A 163 3.74 4.50 12.72
C SER A 163 2.40 5.06 12.25
N LYS A 164 1.82 6.03 12.96
CA LYS A 164 0.56 6.71 12.60
C LYS A 164 0.79 8.00 11.81
N MET A 165 2.03 8.49 11.74
CA MET A 165 2.36 9.75 11.08
C MET A 165 2.34 9.61 9.55
N SER A 166 1.80 10.63 8.89
CA SER A 166 1.96 10.89 7.46
C SER A 166 3.42 11.21 7.13
N LYS A 167 3.78 11.22 5.84
CA LYS A 167 5.14 11.60 5.43
C LYS A 167 5.53 12.99 5.93
N ALA A 168 4.62 13.96 5.80
CA ALA A 168 4.84 15.34 6.23
C ALA A 168 4.94 15.48 7.76
N GLU A 169 4.21 14.66 8.52
CA GLU A 169 4.35 14.62 9.98
C GLU A 169 5.66 13.97 10.41
N LEU A 170 6.09 12.89 9.74
CA LEU A 170 7.40 12.28 9.98
C LEU A 170 8.54 13.23 9.63
N ASP A 171 8.42 13.94 8.51
CA ASP A 171 9.43 14.91 8.08
C ASP A 171 9.58 16.03 9.10
N ARG A 172 8.46 16.62 9.54
CA ARG A 172 8.47 17.62 10.61
C ARG A 172 9.01 17.07 11.92
N ALA A 173 8.60 15.86 12.34
CA ALA A 173 9.00 15.29 13.61
C ALA A 173 10.49 14.92 13.67
N VAL A 174 11.10 14.56 12.54
CA VAL A 174 12.52 14.19 12.47
C VAL A 174 13.47 15.41 12.48
N HIS A 175 12.96 16.58 12.07
CA HIS A 175 13.70 17.84 12.04
C HIS A 175 13.24 18.84 13.13
N ALA A 176 12.33 18.43 14.01
CA ALA A 176 11.93 19.19 15.20
C ALA A 176 12.93 18.94 16.33
#